data_AF-U4UPK0-F1
#
_entry.id   AF-U4UPK0-F1
#
_cell.length_a   1.000
_cell.length_b   1.000
_cell.length_c   1.000
_cell.angle_alpha   90.00
_cell.angle_beta   90.00
_cell.angle_gamma   90.00
#
_symmetry.space_group_name_H-M   'P 1'
#
loop_
_entity.id
_entity.type
_entity.pdbx_description
1 polymer ?
#
loop_
_entity_poly.entity_id
_entity_poly.type
_entity_poly.pdbx_seq_one_letter_code
_entity_poly.pdbx_strand_id
1 'polypeptide(L)'
;MEYQPIKYIGSQVLAFIILLAGSAVLLDNSARDSSFQPRVRESMRILIMNSQYDDARNTLAMIQEGIACCGADGPGDYLTLQQPIPTECRDTVTGNPFFHGCVDELTWFFEAKCAWIAALAMLVAFIT
;
A
#
# COMPACT_ATOMS: atom_id res chain seq x y z
N MET A 1 17.91 42.63 -18.34
CA MET A 1 16.83 41.94 -17.59
C MET A 1 16.43 40.65 -18.33
N GLU A 2 17.40 39.77 -18.64
CA GLU A 2 17.20 38.58 -19.50
C GLU A 2 17.27 37.24 -18.75
N TYR A 3 17.54 37.26 -17.43
CA TYR A 3 17.77 36.04 -16.66
C TYR A 3 16.48 35.37 -16.13
N GLN A 4 15.32 36.03 -16.22
CA GLN A 4 14.05 35.47 -15.76
C GLN A 4 13.58 34.25 -16.59
N PRO A 5 13.46 34.30 -17.93
CA PRO A 5 12.87 33.21 -18.70
C PRO A 5 13.65 31.90 -18.62
N ILE A 6 14.99 31.95 -18.63
CA ILE A 6 15.86 30.76 -18.55
C ILE A 6 15.71 30.06 -17.18
N LYS A 7 15.56 30.82 -16.09
CA LYS A 7 15.32 30.25 -14.75
C LYS A 7 13.97 29.53 -14.66
N TYR A 8 12.91 30.09 -15.25
CA TYR A 8 11.59 29.46 -15.27
C TYR A 8 11.58 28.18 -16.10
N ILE A 9 12.13 28.22 -17.33
CA ILE A 9 12.21 27.06 -18.21
C ILE A 9 13.05 25.94 -17.56
N GLY A 10 14.20 26.29 -16.96
CA GLY A 10 15.03 25.32 -16.25
C GLY A 10 14.31 24.65 -15.08
N SER A 11 13.50 25.41 -14.32
CA SER A 11 12.72 24.85 -13.21
C SER A 11 11.59 23.92 -13.68
N GLN A 12 10.93 24.23 -14.79
CA GLN A 12 9.86 23.41 -15.35
C GLN A 12 10.40 22.08 -15.89
N VAL A 13 11.51 22.11 -16.65
CA VAL A 13 12.16 20.89 -17.15
C VAL A 13 12.62 20.00 -15.99
N LEU A 14 13.19 20.57 -14.93
CA LEU A 14 13.57 19.82 -13.74
C LEU A 14 12.35 19.17 -13.06
N ALA A 15 11.28 19.95 -12.87
CA ALA A 15 10.04 19.44 -12.25
C ALA A 15 9.41 18.32 -13.08
N PHE A 16 9.37 18.47 -14.40
CA PHE A 16 8.89 17.44 -15.33
C PHE A 16 9.66 16.12 -15.17
N ILE A 17 11.00 16.17 -15.17
CA ILE A 17 11.84 14.98 -15.02
C ILE A 17 11.59 14.30 -13.67
N ILE A 18 11.50 15.08 -12.59
CA ILE A 18 11.25 14.53 -11.24
C ILE A 18 9.87 13.89 -11.15
N LEU A 19 8.83 14.53 -11.69
CA LEU A 19 7.45 14.00 -11.67
C LEU A 19 7.31 12.74 -12.52
N LEU A 20 7.93 12.71 -13.71
CA LEU A 20 7.94 11.53 -14.58
C LEU A 20 8.65 10.35 -13.91
N ALA A 21 9.88 10.58 -13.41
CA ALA A 21 10.66 9.53 -12.75
C ALA A 21 9.97 9.03 -11.47
N GLY A 22 9.43 9.94 -10.65
CA GLY A 22 8.69 9.59 -9.44
C GLY A 22 7.44 8.75 -9.74
N SER A 23 6.68 9.10 -10.78
CA SER A 23 5.49 8.35 -11.18
C SER A 23 5.83 6.94 -11.68
N ALA A 24 6.92 6.79 -12.44
CA ALA A 24 7.41 5.49 -12.89
C ALA A 24 7.82 4.60 -11.71
N VAL A 25 8.57 5.13 -10.75
CA VAL A 25 9.00 4.41 -9.55
C VAL A 25 7.83 4.04 -8.65
N LEU A 26 6.83 4.93 -8.51
CA LEU A 26 5.62 4.69 -7.71
C LEU A 26 4.80 3.53 -8.28
N LEU A 27 4.59 3.49 -9.60
CA LEU A 27 3.86 2.40 -10.25
C LEU A 27 4.60 1.07 -10.14
N ASP A 28 5.89 1.05 -10.46
CA ASP A 28 6.69 -0.17 -10.51
C ASP A 28 6.81 -0.84 -9.13
N ASN A 29 6.98 -0.03 -8.07
CA ASN A 29 7.04 -0.56 -6.71
C ASN A 29 5.69 -0.88 -6.08
N SER A 30 4.56 -0.39 -6.61
CA SER A 30 3.24 -0.65 -6.00
C SER A 30 2.45 -1.75 -6.72
N ALA A 31 2.91 -2.22 -7.88
CA ALA A 31 2.24 -3.24 -8.68
C ALA A 31 2.35 -4.64 -8.07
N ARG A 32 1.44 -5.55 -8.44
CA ARG A 32 1.52 -6.98 -8.12
C ARG A 32 2.85 -7.58 -8.59
N ASP A 33 3.39 -8.51 -7.80
CA ASP A 33 4.69 -9.19 -8.05
C ASP A 33 5.95 -8.28 -7.93
N SER A 34 5.79 -7.09 -7.36
CA SER A 34 6.91 -6.18 -7.05
C SER A 34 7.50 -6.44 -5.66
N SER A 35 8.55 -5.67 -5.29
CA SER A 35 9.19 -5.74 -3.97
C SER A 35 8.28 -5.39 -2.79
N PHE A 36 7.07 -4.88 -3.06
CA PHE A 36 6.08 -4.51 -2.05
C PHE A 36 5.44 -5.72 -1.37
N GLN A 37 5.01 -6.73 -2.14
CA GLN A 37 4.38 -7.93 -1.59
C GLN A 37 5.21 -8.61 -0.47
N PRO A 38 6.51 -8.93 -0.66
CA PRO A 38 7.29 -9.59 0.39
C PRO A 38 7.48 -8.70 1.64
N ARG A 39 7.58 -7.38 1.48
CA ARG A 39 7.69 -6.45 2.61
C ARG A 39 6.40 -6.34 3.41
N VAL A 40 5.26 -6.28 2.72
CA VAL A 40 3.94 -6.28 3.37
C VAL A 40 3.68 -7.60 4.08
N ARG A 41 4.01 -8.73 3.44
CA ARG A 41 3.91 -10.06 4.04
C ARG A 41 4.66 -10.13 5.37
N GLU A 42 5.93 -9.73 5.35
CA GLU A 42 6.77 -9.74 6.57
C GLU A 42 6.22 -8.80 7.63
N SER A 43 5.80 -7.59 7.23
CA SER A 43 5.23 -6.60 8.15
C SER A 43 3.95 -7.11 8.80
N MET A 44 3.04 -7.74 8.05
CA MET A 44 1.83 -8.36 8.58
C MET A 44 2.15 -9.51 9.54
N ARG A 45 3.12 -10.36 9.21
CA ARG A 45 3.54 -11.44 10.12
C ARG A 45 4.16 -10.92 11.41
N ILE A 46 5.01 -9.89 11.33
CA ILE A 46 5.57 -9.21 12.51
C ILE A 46 4.46 -8.61 13.37
N LEU A 47 3.49 -7.94 12.76
CA LEU A 47 2.34 -7.38 13.45
C LEU A 47 1.52 -8.48 14.15
N ILE A 48 1.25 -9.60 13.46
CA ILE A 48 0.52 -10.75 14.03
C ILE A 48 1.29 -11.33 15.22
N MET A 49 2.60 -11.52 15.08
CA MET A 49 3.45 -12.00 16.17
C MET A 49 3.48 -11.06 17.38
N ASN A 50 3.34 -9.75 17.13
CA ASN A 50 3.32 -8.71 18.15
C ASN A 50 1.92 -8.27 18.56
N SER A 51 0.86 -9.01 18.21
CA SER A 51 -0.53 -8.65 18.49
C SER A 51 -0.88 -8.56 19.99
N GLN A 52 0.03 -8.99 20.87
CA GLN A 52 -0.04 -8.78 22.32
C GLN A 52 0.09 -7.31 22.72
N TYR A 53 0.70 -6.47 21.87
CA TYR A 53 0.83 -5.03 22.09
C TYR A 53 -0.33 -4.29 21.43
N ASP A 54 -0.90 -3.31 22.13
CA ASP A 54 -2.07 -2.57 21.66
C ASP A 54 -1.81 -1.83 20.33
N ASP A 55 -0.61 -1.30 20.12
CA ASP A 55 -0.25 -0.58 18.87
C ASP A 55 -0.29 -1.49 17.64
N ALA A 56 0.29 -2.70 17.77
CA ALA A 56 0.29 -3.70 16.71
C ALA A 56 -1.12 -4.23 16.46
N ARG A 57 -1.88 -4.48 17.53
CA ARG A 57 -3.28 -4.94 17.44
C ARG A 57 -4.16 -3.90 16.75
N ASN A 58 -4.05 -2.63 17.12
CA ASN A 58 -4.82 -1.55 16.51
C ASN A 58 -4.45 -1.36 15.03
N THR A 59 -3.17 -1.47 14.70
CA THR A 59 -2.72 -1.39 13.30
C THR A 59 -3.26 -2.56 12.48
N LEU A 60 -3.22 -3.78 13.01
CA LEU A 60 -3.82 -4.95 12.37
C LEU A 60 -5.33 -4.79 12.18
N ALA A 61 -6.05 -4.33 13.20
CA ALA A 61 -7.49 -4.11 13.15
C ALA A 61 -7.85 -3.13 12.03
N MET A 62 -7.16 -1.99 11.95
CA MET A 62 -7.39 -1.00 10.89
C MET A 62 -7.14 -1.58 9.48
N ILE A 63 -6.10 -2.41 9.33
CA ILE A 63 -5.79 -3.03 8.04
C ILE A 63 -6.83 -4.08 7.66
N GLN A 64 -7.13 -5.01 8.57
CA GLN A 64 -7.98 -6.17 8.30
C GLN A 64 -9.45 -5.79 8.11
N GLU A 65 -9.96 -4.88 8.95
CA GLU A 65 -11.33 -4.38 8.81
C GLU A 65 -11.44 -3.41 7.63
N GLY A 66 -10.44 -2.55 7.43
CA GLY A 66 -10.46 -1.52 6.37
C GLY A 66 -10.33 -2.08 4.96
N ILE A 67 -9.55 -3.15 4.78
CA ILE A 67 -9.31 -3.80 3.48
C ILE A 67 -10.17 -5.06 3.30
N ALA A 68 -10.84 -5.54 4.36
CA ALA A 68 -11.62 -6.78 4.36
C ALA A 68 -10.79 -8.02 4.01
N CYS A 69 -9.68 -8.20 4.73
CA CYS A 69 -8.71 -9.28 4.53
C CYS A 69 -8.34 -9.94 5.87
N CYS A 70 -7.73 -11.14 5.83
CA CYS A 70 -7.31 -11.84 7.05
C CYS A 70 -5.95 -12.53 6.90
N GLY A 71 -5.08 -12.32 7.88
CA GLY A 71 -3.70 -12.80 7.87
C GLY A 71 -2.83 -12.13 6.80
N ALA A 72 -1.59 -12.61 6.59
CA ALA A 72 -0.75 -12.09 5.51
C ALA A 72 -1.16 -12.72 4.17
N ASP A 73 -1.11 -14.05 4.09
CA ASP A 73 -1.50 -14.84 2.91
C ASP A 73 -2.89 -15.49 3.08
N GLY A 74 -3.43 -15.47 4.31
CA GLY A 74 -4.76 -15.95 4.63
C GLY A 74 -4.95 -16.19 6.13
N PRO A 75 -6.16 -16.57 6.58
CA PRO A 75 -6.47 -16.79 7.99
C PRO A 75 -5.65 -17.92 8.63
N GLY A 76 -5.09 -18.83 7.83
CA GLY A 76 -4.19 -19.91 8.29
C GLY A 76 -2.89 -19.41 8.94
N ASP A 77 -2.43 -18.20 8.61
CA ASP A 77 -1.21 -17.63 9.19
C ASP A 77 -1.31 -17.49 10.71
N TYR A 78 -2.49 -17.17 11.23
CA TYR A 78 -2.74 -17.12 12.67
C TYR A 78 -2.53 -18.47 13.33
N LEU A 79 -2.99 -19.55 12.69
CA LEU A 79 -2.80 -20.91 13.20
C LEU A 79 -1.33 -21.32 13.17
N THR A 80 -0.61 -20.98 12.09
CA THR A 80 0.83 -21.27 11.95
C THR A 80 1.67 -20.49 12.96
N LEU A 81 1.30 -19.24 13.25
CA LEU A 81 1.98 -18.37 14.21
C LEU A 81 1.49 -18.55 15.65
N GLN A 82 0.58 -19.51 15.89
CA GLN A 82 0.00 -19.81 17.21
C GLN A 82 -0.70 -18.61 17.86
N GLN A 83 -1.29 -17.73 17.04
CA GLN A 83 -2.04 -16.55 17.48
C GLN A 83 -3.55 -16.78 17.27
N PRO A 84 -4.41 -16.25 18.15
CA PRO A 84 -5.86 -16.31 17.95
C PRO A 84 -6.28 -15.38 16.80
N ILE A 85 -7.26 -15.80 16.01
CA ILE A 85 -7.83 -14.96 14.95
C ILE A 85 -8.65 -13.83 15.60
N PRO A 86 -8.33 -12.55 15.34
CA PRO A 86 -9.04 -11.41 15.91
C PRO A 86 -10.45 -11.28 15.34
N THR A 87 -11.33 -10.58 16.06
CA THR A 87 -12.72 -10.32 15.65
C THR A 87 -12.82 -9.46 14.40
N GLU A 88 -11.84 -8.58 14.20
CA GLU A 88 -11.68 -7.63 13.09
C GLU A 88 -11.34 -8.35 11.77
N CYS A 89 -10.86 -9.59 11.86
CA CYS A 89 -10.63 -10.49 10.74
C CYS A 89 -11.92 -11.14 10.22
N ARG A 90 -13.07 -10.92 10.86
CA ARG A 90 -14.34 -11.59 10.53
C ARG A 90 -15.24 -10.69 9.71
N ASP A 91 -15.82 -11.28 8.67
CA ASP A 91 -16.87 -10.67 7.89
C ASP A 91 -18.13 -10.48 8.76
N THR A 92 -18.65 -9.25 8.78
CA THR A 92 -19.85 -8.88 9.54
C THR A 92 -21.11 -9.58 9.03
N VAL A 93 -21.12 -10.05 7.78
CA VAL A 93 -22.28 -10.73 7.17
C VAL A 93 -22.26 -12.23 7.50
N THR A 94 -21.16 -12.91 7.23
CA THR A 94 -21.05 -14.38 7.40
C THR A 94 -20.56 -14.81 8.77
N GLY A 95 -19.90 -13.93 9.53
CA GLY A 95 -19.26 -14.24 10.81
C GLY A 95 -17.98 -15.08 10.69
N ASN A 96 -17.60 -15.46 9.47
CA ASN A 96 -16.39 -16.22 9.16
C ASN A 96 -15.19 -15.29 8.94
N PRO A 97 -13.95 -15.76 9.14
CA PRO A 97 -12.78 -14.98 8.76
C PRO A 97 -12.75 -14.70 7.26
N PHE A 98 -12.22 -13.54 6.85
CA PHE A 98 -12.01 -13.25 5.44
C PHE A 98 -11.10 -14.32 4.81
N PHE A 99 -11.44 -14.76 3.59
CA PHE A 99 -10.69 -15.81 2.90
C PHE A 99 -9.41 -15.29 2.22
N HIS A 100 -9.38 -14.01 1.86
CA HIS A 100 -8.27 -13.39 1.16
C HIS A 100 -7.19 -12.89 2.13
N GLY A 101 -5.93 -13.16 1.80
CA GLY A 101 -4.78 -12.62 2.51
C GLY A 101 -4.62 -11.11 2.29
N CYS A 102 -4.17 -10.40 3.32
CA CYS A 102 -3.98 -8.97 3.23
C CYS A 102 -2.88 -8.56 2.23
N VAL A 103 -1.91 -9.42 1.91
CA VAL A 103 -0.89 -9.10 0.90
C VAL A 103 -1.51 -8.85 -0.47
N ASP A 104 -2.42 -9.72 -0.91
CA ASP A 104 -3.03 -9.60 -2.24
C ASP A 104 -4.02 -8.43 -2.31
N GLU A 105 -4.86 -8.28 -1.29
CA GLU A 105 -5.86 -7.20 -1.25
C GLU A 105 -5.24 -5.82 -1.04
N LEU A 106 -4.22 -5.69 -0.17
CA LEU A 106 -3.50 -4.41 -0.04
C LEU A 106 -2.82 -4.07 -1.36
N THR A 107 -2.16 -5.04 -2.00
CA THR A 107 -1.47 -4.76 -3.27
C THR A 107 -2.47 -4.27 -4.32
N TRP A 108 -3.64 -4.90 -4.43
CA TRP A 108 -4.70 -4.45 -5.32
C TRP A 108 -5.20 -3.03 -4.98
N PHE A 109 -5.41 -2.75 -3.69
CA PHE A 109 -5.83 -1.44 -3.22
C PHE A 109 -4.78 -0.35 -3.53
N PHE A 110 -3.51 -0.63 -3.26
CA PHE A 110 -2.40 0.28 -3.53
C PHE A 110 -2.19 0.49 -5.01
N GLU A 111 -2.27 -0.55 -5.84
CA GLU A 111 -2.18 -0.44 -7.29
C GLU A 111 -3.21 0.56 -7.83
N ALA A 112 -4.47 0.44 -7.40
CA ALA A 112 -5.51 1.38 -7.76
C ALA A 112 -5.17 2.81 -7.29
N LYS A 113 -4.85 3.02 -6.02
CA LYS A 113 -4.56 4.37 -5.49
C LYS A 113 -3.33 5.02 -6.14
N CYS A 114 -2.26 4.25 -6.30
CA CYS A 114 -1.03 4.72 -6.93
C CYS A 114 -1.25 5.04 -8.42
N ALA A 115 -2.08 4.28 -9.14
CA ALA A 115 -2.43 4.60 -10.52
C ALA A 115 -3.11 5.97 -10.64
N TRP A 116 -4.07 6.28 -9.76
CA TRP A 116 -4.72 7.60 -9.75
C TRP A 116 -3.75 8.74 -9.39
N ILE A 117 -2.87 8.53 -8.42
CA ILE A 117 -1.86 9.53 -8.03
C ILE A 117 -0.87 9.78 -9.17
N ALA A 118 -0.39 8.72 -9.82
CA ALA A 118 0.51 8.85 -10.97
C ALA A 118 -0.16 9.54 -12.16
N ALA A 119 -1.44 9.26 -12.42
CA ALA A 119 -2.19 9.95 -13.47
C ALA A 119 -2.29 11.46 -13.19
N LEU A 120 -2.57 11.86 -11.95
CA LEU A 120 -2.59 13.27 -11.54
C LEU A 120 -1.20 13.91 -11.65
N ALA A 121 -0.15 13.22 -11.21
CA ALA A 121 1.23 13.70 -11.32
C ALA A 121 1.65 13.91 -12.78
N MET A 122 1.28 13.00 -13.68
CA MET A 122 1.54 13.11 -15.12
C MET A 122 0.76 14.27 -15.75
N LEU A 123 -0.48 14.51 -15.31
CA LEU A 123 -1.26 15.66 -15.78
C LEU A 123 -0.63 16.98 -15.33
N VAL A 124 -0.16 17.06 -14.08
CA VAL A 124 0.58 18.23 -13.59
C VAL A 124 1.87 18.41 -14.40
N ALA A 125 2.62 17.34 -14.63
CA ALA A 125 3.84 17.37 -15.44
C ALA A 125 3.57 17.86 -16.87
N PHE A 126 2.42 17.51 -17.47
CA PHE A 126 2.06 17.98 -18.81
C PHE A 126 1.74 19.49 -18.85
N ILE A 127 1.25 20.06 -17.75
CA ILE A 127 0.89 21.48 -17.65
C ILE A 127 2.09 22.36 -17.29
N THR A 128 3.05 21.82 -16.52
CA THR A 128 4.27 22.53 -16.08
C THR A 128 5.32 22.57 -17.17
#